data_AF-A0A963X7W9-F1
#
_entry.id   AF-A0A963X7W9-F1
#
_cell.length_a   1.000
_cell.length_b   1.000
_cell.length_c   1.000
_cell.angle_alpha   90.00
_cell.angle_beta   90.00
_cell.angle_gamma   90.00
#
_symmetry.space_group_name_H-M   'P 1'
#
loop_
_entity.id
_entity.type
_entity.pdbx_description
1 polymer ?
#
loop_
_entity_poly.entity_id
_entity_poly.type
_entity_poly.pdbx_seq_one_letter_code
_entity_poly.pdbx_strand_id
1 'polypeptide(L)'
;PEMAAGLAPGGQKQVQLPFSLDIHGATNRLVTDAIITPDGNDRFVATSARPIVFNVEDFQLGDNLRKIAETAGGFSIVPEMNITYQFTFNRRAAGSAAQVAEAATSAAPEPEVVPAASAALETQGEFSYDECVGRFQILSETGNIYFASGSAR
;
A
#
# COMPACT_ATOMS: atom_id res chain seq x y z
N PRO A 1 -13.71 7.48 -14.38
CA PRO A 1 -14.50 6.24 -14.14
C PRO A 1 -15.97 6.54 -14.41
N GLU A 2 -16.74 5.57 -14.90
CA GLU A 2 -18.17 5.73 -15.22
C GLU A 2 -18.98 6.24 -14.03
N MET A 3 -18.59 5.86 -12.81
CA MET A 3 -19.23 6.29 -11.56
C MET A 3 -19.23 7.82 -11.37
N ALA A 4 -18.21 8.51 -11.92
CA ALA A 4 -18.08 9.97 -11.89
C ALA A 4 -18.62 10.65 -13.17
N ALA A 5 -19.23 9.91 -14.10
CA ALA A 5 -19.79 10.49 -15.32
C ALA A 5 -21.02 11.35 -15.00
N GLY A 6 -21.17 12.47 -15.73
CA GLY A 6 -22.33 13.36 -15.63
C GLY A 6 -22.36 14.31 -14.42
N LEU A 7 -21.30 14.35 -13.60
CA LEU A 7 -21.21 15.30 -12.49
C LEU A 7 -20.92 16.72 -13.01
N ALA A 8 -21.85 17.64 -12.75
CA ALA A 8 -21.65 19.06 -12.99
C ALA A 8 -20.63 19.65 -12.00
N PRO A 9 -19.91 20.73 -12.35
CA PRO A 9 -19.05 21.46 -11.42
C PRO A 9 -19.80 21.85 -10.14
N GLY A 10 -19.23 21.55 -8.97
CA GLY A 10 -19.85 21.81 -7.67
C GLY A 10 -20.91 20.78 -7.23
N GLY A 11 -21.26 19.80 -8.06
CA GLY A 11 -22.13 18.69 -7.68
C GLY A 11 -21.40 17.60 -6.89
N GLN A 12 -22.15 16.81 -6.13
CA GLN A 12 -21.65 15.59 -5.50
C GLN A 12 -22.56 14.41 -5.83
N LYS A 13 -22.01 13.21 -5.87
CA LYS A 13 -22.77 11.97 -6.09
C LYS A 13 -22.36 10.93 -5.07
N GLN A 14 -23.34 10.39 -4.35
CA GLN A 14 -23.12 9.25 -3.48
C GLN A 14 -23.21 7.95 -4.29
N VAL A 15 -22.24 7.06 -4.10
CA VAL A 15 -22.17 5.75 -4.75
C VAL A 15 -21.86 4.68 -3.72
N GLN A 16 -22.51 3.53 -3.84
CA GLN A 16 -22.18 2.35 -3.05
C GLN A 16 -21.10 1.55 -3.79
N LEU A 17 -19.99 1.28 -3.12
CA LEU A 17 -18.82 0.61 -3.68
C LEU A 17 -18.57 -0.70 -2.93
N PRO A 18 -18.86 -1.86 -3.55
CA PRO A 18 -18.32 -3.12 -3.07
C PRO A 18 -16.81 -3.16 -3.35
N PHE A 19 -16.02 -3.61 -2.38
CA PHE A 19 -14.57 -3.76 -2.53
C PHE A 19 -14.06 -4.98 -1.75
N SER A 20 -12.88 -5.47 -2.13
CA SER A 20 -12.14 -6.47 -1.35
C SER A 20 -11.03 -5.76 -0.58
N LEU A 21 -10.95 -6.01 0.72
CA LEU A 21 -9.87 -5.54 1.57
C LEU A 21 -9.00 -6.74 1.92
N ASP A 22 -7.72 -6.68 1.57
CA ASP A 22 -6.71 -7.64 2.02
C ASP A 22 -5.83 -6.96 3.07
N ILE A 23 -5.74 -7.59 4.25
CA ILE A 23 -4.81 -7.18 5.30
C ILE A 23 -4.09 -8.43 5.78
N HIS A 24 -2.76 -8.44 5.63
CA HIS A 24 -1.91 -9.55 6.09
C HIS A 24 -2.35 -10.93 5.57
N GLY A 25 -2.88 -11.02 4.35
CA GLY A 25 -3.29 -12.28 3.73
C GLY A 25 -4.70 -12.76 4.10
N ALA A 26 -5.41 -12.05 4.98
CA ALA A 26 -6.85 -12.22 5.15
C ALA A 26 -7.59 -11.26 4.22
N THR A 27 -8.43 -11.80 3.33
CA THR A 27 -9.25 -11.01 2.39
C THR A 27 -10.73 -11.08 2.78
N ASN A 28 -11.36 -9.91 2.93
CA ASN A 28 -12.82 -9.79 3.13
C ASN A 28 -13.46 -8.89 2.07
N ARG A 29 -14.72 -9.20 1.72
CA ARG A 29 -15.55 -8.33 0.87
C ARG A 29 -16.39 -7.40 1.73
N LEU A 30 -16.29 -6.12 1.47
CA LEU A 30 -16.95 -5.05 2.21
C LEU A 30 -17.68 -4.13 1.23
N VAL A 31 -18.56 -3.31 1.77
CA VAL A 31 -19.29 -2.29 1.03
C VAL A 31 -19.13 -0.97 1.75
N THR A 32 -18.81 0.09 0.99
CA THR A 32 -18.72 1.46 1.52
C THR A 32 -19.61 2.39 0.72
N ASP A 33 -20.12 3.43 1.39
CA ASP A 33 -20.72 4.57 0.72
C ASP A 33 -19.66 5.63 0.47
N ALA A 34 -19.44 6.00 -0.80
CA ALA A 34 -18.50 7.03 -1.20
C ALA A 34 -19.22 8.27 -1.73
N ILE A 35 -18.74 9.45 -1.36
CA ILE A 35 -19.14 10.72 -1.95
C ILE A 35 -18.09 11.08 -3.00
N ILE A 36 -18.54 11.23 -4.25
CA ILE A 36 -17.71 11.61 -5.39
C ILE A 36 -17.96 13.08 -5.72
N THR A 37 -16.91 13.89 -5.69
CA THR A 37 -16.96 15.33 -5.96
C THR A 37 -15.94 15.68 -7.05
N PRO A 38 -16.31 16.46 -8.08
CA PRO A 38 -15.35 17.00 -9.04
C PRO A 38 -14.33 17.92 -8.36
N ASP A 39 -13.07 17.86 -8.78
CA ASP A 39 -11.99 18.72 -8.30
C ASP A 39 -11.26 19.36 -9.50
N GLY A 40 -11.86 20.42 -10.04
CA GLY A 40 -11.32 21.12 -11.20
C GLY A 40 -11.42 20.34 -12.53
N ASN A 41 -10.55 20.70 -13.49
CA ASN A 41 -10.55 20.10 -14.82
C ASN A 41 -9.86 18.74 -14.77
N ASP A 42 -10.67 17.68 -14.91
CA ASP A 42 -10.22 16.29 -15.03
C ASP A 42 -9.72 15.62 -13.75
N ARG A 43 -10.15 16.07 -12.56
CA ARG A 43 -9.96 15.31 -11.32
C ARG A 43 -11.27 15.14 -10.57
N PHE A 44 -11.32 14.12 -9.73
CA PHE A 44 -12.41 13.92 -8.79
C PHE A 44 -11.86 13.33 -7.50
N VAL A 45 -12.52 13.66 -6.40
CA VAL A 45 -12.23 13.16 -5.07
C VAL A 45 -13.32 12.17 -4.68
N ALA A 46 -12.92 11.03 -4.15
CA ALA A 46 -13.80 10.05 -3.53
C ALA A 46 -13.54 10.02 -2.03
N THR A 47 -14.55 10.35 -1.23
CA THR A 47 -14.46 10.39 0.23
C THR A 47 -15.43 9.39 0.84
N SER A 48 -15.07 8.73 1.94
CA SER A 48 -16.01 7.91 2.70
C SER A 48 -17.16 8.75 3.25
N ALA A 49 -18.41 8.38 2.96
CA ALA A 49 -19.59 9.06 3.52
C ALA A 49 -19.78 8.77 5.01
N ARG A 50 -19.34 7.59 5.45
CA ARG A 50 -19.35 7.10 6.84
C ARG A 50 -18.09 6.28 7.09
N PRO A 51 -17.59 6.19 8.35
CA PRO A 51 -16.51 5.28 8.67
C PRO A 51 -16.84 3.83 8.29
N ILE A 52 -15.88 3.15 7.69
CA ILE A 52 -15.93 1.70 7.50
C ILE A 52 -15.49 1.07 8.82
N VAL A 53 -16.37 0.29 9.45
CA VAL A 53 -16.10 -0.38 10.72
C VAL A 53 -15.98 -1.88 10.50
N PHE A 54 -14.96 -2.50 11.07
CA PHE A 54 -14.77 -3.95 11.04
C PHE A 54 -14.07 -4.45 12.29
N ASN A 55 -14.22 -5.74 12.59
CA ASN A 55 -13.54 -6.36 13.70
C ASN A 55 -12.14 -6.83 13.27
N VAL A 56 -11.14 -6.69 14.14
CA VAL A 56 -9.78 -7.18 13.87
C VAL A 56 -9.72 -8.70 13.69
N GLU A 57 -10.65 -9.44 14.29
CA GLU A 57 -10.74 -10.90 14.15
C GLU A 57 -11.13 -11.32 12.74
N ASP A 58 -11.91 -10.50 12.02
CA ASP A 58 -12.30 -10.75 10.63
C ASP A 58 -11.05 -10.84 9.72
N PHE A 59 -9.95 -10.20 10.14
CA PHE A 59 -8.66 -10.21 9.45
C PHE A 59 -7.60 -11.05 10.16
N GLN A 60 -7.98 -11.88 11.13
CA GLN A 60 -7.07 -12.76 11.89
C GLN A 60 -5.97 -12.01 12.65
N LEU A 61 -6.22 -10.75 13.05
CA LEU A 61 -5.24 -9.90 13.74
C LEU A 61 -5.37 -9.91 15.27
N GLY A 62 -6.28 -10.71 15.83
CA GLY A 62 -6.55 -10.72 17.28
C GLY A 62 -5.33 -11.07 18.13
N ASP A 63 -4.51 -12.04 17.69
CA ASP A 63 -3.26 -12.40 18.37
C ASP A 63 -2.25 -11.25 18.34
N ASN A 64 -2.16 -10.56 17.21
CA ASN A 64 -1.25 -9.43 17.05
C ASN A 64 -1.68 -8.27 17.95
N LEU A 65 -2.99 -8.01 18.03
CA LEU A 65 -3.55 -6.99 18.91
C LEU A 65 -3.28 -7.30 20.38
N ARG A 66 -3.40 -8.57 20.79
CA ARG A 66 -3.09 -9.02 22.16
C ARG A 66 -1.63 -8.80 22.53
N LYS A 67 -0.71 -9.16 21.63
CA LYS A 67 0.74 -8.94 21.84
C LYS A 67 1.06 -7.45 22.01
N ILE A 68 0.40 -6.58 21.24
CA ILE A 68 0.53 -5.13 21.38
C ILE A 68 0.01 -4.68 22.74
N ALA A 69 -1.17 -5.14 23.15
CA ALA A 69 -1.75 -4.82 24.47
C ALA A 69 -0.81 -5.21 25.63
N GLU A 70 -0.27 -6.43 25.60
CA GLU A 70 0.69 -6.93 26.61
C GLU A 70 1.94 -6.06 26.68
N THR A 71 2.51 -5.72 25.53
CA THR A 71 3.74 -4.90 25.45
C THR A 71 3.51 -3.46 25.89
N ALA A 72 2.29 -2.95 25.69
CA ALA A 72 1.93 -1.57 26.02
C ALA A 72 1.49 -1.38 27.50
N GLY A 73 1.63 -2.41 28.34
CA GLY A 73 1.30 -2.35 29.76
C GLY A 73 0.01 -3.09 30.15
N GLY A 74 -0.47 -3.98 29.29
CA GLY A 74 -1.57 -4.91 29.58
C GLY A 74 -2.97 -4.30 29.55
N PHE A 75 -3.16 -3.16 28.88
CA PHE A 75 -4.50 -2.57 28.75
C PHE A 75 -5.34 -3.31 27.69
N SER A 76 -6.66 -3.32 27.89
CA SER A 76 -7.59 -3.87 26.90
C SER A 76 -7.69 -2.93 25.70
N ILE A 77 -7.43 -3.45 24.49
CA ILE A 77 -7.65 -2.74 23.24
C ILE A 77 -8.99 -3.20 22.66
N VAL A 78 -9.84 -2.24 22.31
CA VAL A 78 -11.11 -2.53 21.64
C VAL A 78 -10.80 -3.15 20.27
N PRO A 79 -11.31 -4.35 19.95
CA PRO A 79 -11.00 -5.08 18.72
C PRO A 79 -11.77 -4.55 17.48
N GLU A 80 -12.13 -3.27 17.50
CA GLU A 80 -12.87 -2.60 16.43
C GLU A 80 -11.95 -1.59 15.75
N MET A 81 -11.95 -1.59 14.42
CA MET A 81 -11.24 -0.62 13.61
C MET A 81 -12.20 0.21 12.79
N ASN A 82 -11.89 1.49 12.67
CA ASN A 82 -12.66 2.46 11.89
C ASN A 82 -11.74 3.13 10.88
N ILE A 83 -12.08 3.00 9.59
CA ILE A 83 -11.33 3.60 8.48
C ILE A 83 -12.20 4.65 7.80
N THR A 84 -11.64 5.83 7.61
CA THR A 84 -12.13 6.84 6.67
C THR A 84 -11.10 7.04 5.58
N TYR A 85 -11.55 7.39 4.38
CA TYR A 85 -10.64 7.64 3.26
C TYR A 85 -11.01 8.88 2.49
N GLN A 86 -10.00 9.45 1.83
CA GLN A 86 -10.14 10.45 0.80
C GLN A 86 -9.12 10.16 -0.29
N PHE A 87 -9.60 9.79 -1.46
CA PHE A 87 -8.76 9.49 -2.61
C PHE A 87 -8.98 10.51 -3.70
N THR A 88 -7.90 11.01 -4.29
CA THR A 88 -8.00 11.87 -5.46
C THR A 88 -7.57 11.10 -6.69
N PHE A 89 -8.37 11.22 -7.75
CA PHE A 89 -8.16 10.51 -9.00
C PHE A 89 -8.13 11.50 -10.15
N ASN A 90 -7.24 11.27 -11.10
CA ASN A 90 -7.23 11.98 -12.37
C ASN A 90 -8.14 11.23 -13.38
N ARG A 91 -8.80 11.96 -14.26
CA ARG A 91 -9.54 11.38 -15.38
C ARG A 91 -8.53 10.77 -16.35
N ARG A 92 -8.80 9.54 -16.75
CA ARG A 92 -7.98 8.85 -17.74
C ARG A 92 -8.07 9.59 -19.09
N ALA A 93 -6.94 9.80 -19.75
CA ALA A 93 -6.91 10.32 -21.12
C ALA A 93 -7.68 9.39 -22.06
N ALA A 94 -8.45 9.96 -22.99
CA ALA A 94 -9.20 9.17 -23.96
C ALA A 94 -8.25 8.26 -24.76
N GLY A 95 -8.57 6.96 -24.84
CA GLY A 95 -7.74 5.96 -25.52
C GLY A 95 -6.69 5.25 -24.65
N SER A 96 -6.51 5.65 -23.39
CA SER A 96 -5.70 4.88 -22.44
C SER A 96 -6.48 3.63 -21.99
N ALA A 97 -5.83 2.47 -22.01
CA ALA A 97 -6.42 1.22 -21.54
C ALA A 97 -6.81 1.32 -20.05
N ALA A 98 -7.82 0.56 -19.62
CA ALA A 98 -8.11 0.40 -18.20
C ALA A 98 -6.86 -0.20 -17.54
N GLN A 99 -6.15 0.61 -16.75
CA GLN A 99 -5.16 0.08 -15.81
C GLN A 99 -5.95 -0.66 -14.75
N VAL A 100 -6.13 -1.97 -14.96
CA VAL A 100 -6.40 -2.89 -13.87
C VAL A 100 -5.16 -2.78 -13.01
N ALA A 101 -5.29 -2.26 -11.79
CA ALA A 101 -4.29 -2.51 -10.78
C ALA A 101 -4.38 -4.01 -10.51
N GLU A 102 -3.62 -4.79 -11.28
CA GLU A 102 -3.29 -6.14 -10.91
C GLU A 102 -2.74 -6.05 -9.49
N ALA A 103 -3.42 -6.68 -8.53
CA ALA A 103 -2.79 -6.96 -7.24
C ALA A 103 -1.46 -7.61 -7.63
N ALA A 104 -0.35 -6.93 -7.34
CA ALA A 104 0.93 -7.24 -7.94
C ALA A 104 1.32 -8.69 -7.62
N THR A 105 0.97 -9.63 -8.50
CA THR A 105 1.70 -10.85 -8.74
C THR A 105 2.95 -10.37 -9.47
N SER A 106 4.03 -10.26 -8.69
CA SER A 106 5.36 -9.93 -9.19
C SER A 106 5.84 -11.04 -10.13
N ALA A 107 5.42 -10.99 -11.38
CA ALA A 107 6.18 -11.53 -12.49
C ALA A 107 6.80 -10.32 -13.21
N ALA A 108 7.81 -9.72 -12.58
CA ALA A 108 8.69 -8.80 -13.28
C ALA A 108 9.38 -9.59 -14.41
N PRO A 109 9.56 -9.01 -15.62
CA PRO A 109 10.50 -9.57 -16.57
C PRO A 109 11.86 -9.64 -15.87
N GLU A 110 12.48 -10.81 -15.92
CA GLU A 110 13.84 -11.05 -15.47
C GLU A 110 14.72 -9.91 -16.00
N PRO A 111 15.26 -9.04 -15.14
CA PRO A 111 16.18 -8.01 -15.60
C PRO A 111 17.34 -8.75 -16.24
N GLU A 112 17.67 -8.39 -17.49
CA GLU A 112 18.92 -8.80 -18.11
C GLU A 112 20.02 -8.56 -17.09
N VAL A 113 20.67 -9.65 -16.70
CA VAL A 113 21.78 -9.66 -15.76
C VAL A 113 22.91 -8.90 -16.43
N VAL A 114 22.94 -7.58 -16.29
CA VAL A 114 24.20 -6.85 -16.34
C VAL A 114 25.00 -7.42 -15.18
N PRO A 115 26.09 -8.16 -15.45
CA PRO A 115 26.90 -8.69 -14.37
C PRO A 115 27.30 -7.49 -13.52
N ALA A 116 26.93 -7.53 -12.24
CA ALA A 116 27.46 -6.59 -11.27
C ALA A 116 28.98 -6.62 -11.45
N ALA A 117 29.56 -5.51 -11.93
CA ALA A 117 31.00 -5.36 -11.92
C ALA A 117 31.43 -5.69 -10.48
N SER A 118 32.28 -6.70 -10.36
CA SER A 118 32.68 -7.31 -9.10
C SER A 118 33.31 -6.24 -8.19
N ALA A 119 32.48 -5.57 -7.40
CA ALA A 119 32.90 -4.68 -6.34
C ALA A 119 33.11 -5.42 -5.01
N ALA A 120 33.14 -6.76 -5.06
CA ALA A 120 33.58 -7.60 -3.95
C ALA A 120 35.11 -7.76 -4.05
N LEU A 121 35.83 -6.94 -3.29
CA LEU A 121 37.27 -7.12 -3.02
C LEU A 121 37.49 -7.98 -1.76
N GLU A 122 36.54 -8.87 -1.43
CA GLU A 122 36.69 -9.76 -0.28
C GLU A 122 37.35 -11.07 -0.73
N THR A 123 38.34 -11.50 0.03
CA THR A 123 38.88 -12.86 -0.04
C THR A 123 37.72 -13.81 0.24
N GLN A 124 37.31 -14.59 -0.76
CA GLN A 124 36.12 -15.44 -0.74
C GLN A 124 35.92 -16.16 0.60
N GLY A 125 34.98 -15.69 1.42
CA GLY A 125 34.32 -16.50 2.45
C GLY A 125 34.56 -16.18 3.94
N GLU A 126 35.38 -15.20 4.31
CA GLU A 126 35.56 -14.80 5.72
C GLU A 126 35.09 -13.35 5.94
N PHE A 127 34.00 -13.15 6.67
CA PHE A 127 33.47 -11.82 7.00
C PHE A 127 34.10 -11.30 8.29
N SER A 128 35.09 -10.42 8.21
CA SER A 128 35.62 -9.77 9.39
C SER A 128 34.71 -8.62 9.87
N TYR A 129 34.75 -8.32 11.17
CA TYR A 129 33.96 -7.25 11.77
C TYR A 129 34.25 -5.88 11.12
N ASP A 130 35.52 -5.59 10.85
CA ASP A 130 35.94 -4.31 10.28
C ASP A 130 35.45 -4.15 8.83
N GLU A 131 35.41 -5.23 8.06
CA GLU A 131 34.82 -5.24 6.70
C GLU A 131 33.31 -5.02 6.74
N CYS A 132 32.60 -5.59 7.72
CA CYS A 132 31.17 -5.38 7.90
C CYS A 132 30.83 -3.91 8.23
N VAL A 133 31.62 -3.28 9.11
CA VAL A 133 31.45 -1.86 9.45
C VAL A 133 31.73 -0.96 8.24
N GLY A 134 32.80 -1.25 7.48
CA GLY A 134 33.13 -0.53 6.25
C GLY A 134 32.02 -0.61 5.19
N ARG A 135 31.43 -1.79 5.00
CA ARG A 135 30.29 -1.97 4.06
C ARG A 135 29.06 -1.19 4.47
N PHE A 136 28.71 -1.19 5.76
CA PHE A 136 27.57 -0.42 6.25
C PHE A 136 27.76 1.08 5.99
N GLN A 137 28.97 1.59 6.21
CA GLN A 137 29.28 2.98 5.97
C GLN A 137 29.23 3.35 4.48
N ILE A 138 29.80 2.53 3.59
CA ILE A 138 29.75 2.77 2.14
C ILE A 138 28.31 2.74 1.62
N LEU A 139 27.50 1.76 2.05
CA LEU A 139 26.09 1.67 1.66
C LEU A 139 25.28 2.86 2.18
N SER A 140 25.60 3.35 3.38
CA SER A 140 24.94 4.52 3.98
C SER A 140 25.33 5.83 3.28
N GLU A 141 26.60 6.02 2.93
CA GLU A 141 27.09 7.26 2.30
C GLU A 141 26.73 7.34 0.81
N THR A 142 26.75 6.22 0.10
CA THR A 142 26.51 6.20 -1.36
C THR A 142 25.03 6.13 -1.73
N GLY A 143 24.13 5.91 -0.77
CA GLY A 143 22.69 5.84 -1.03
C GLY A 143 22.29 4.72 -1.98
N ASN A 144 23.12 3.68 -2.13
CA ASN A 144 22.94 2.58 -3.09
C ASN A 144 21.92 1.52 -2.65
N ILE A 145 21.12 1.80 -1.62
CA ILE A 145 20.05 0.90 -1.18
C ILE A 145 18.76 1.34 -1.87
N TYR A 146 18.37 0.59 -2.89
CA TYR A 146 17.11 0.79 -3.60
C TYR A 146 16.10 -0.25 -3.13
N PHE A 147 15.03 0.22 -2.49
CA PHE A 147 13.87 -0.62 -2.20
C PHE A 147 12.90 -0.49 -3.37
N ALA A 148 12.62 -1.61 -4.04
CA ALA A 148 11.54 -1.63 -5.03
C ALA A 148 10.21 -1.26 -4.34
N SER A 149 9.31 -0.60 -5.08
CA SER A 149 7.96 -0.32 -4.58
C SER A 149 7.28 -1.63 -4.18
N GLY A 150 6.93 -1.79 -2.89
CA GLY A 150 6.36 -3.02 -2.36
C GLY A 150 7.39 -4.10 -1.93
N SER A 151 8.63 -3.72 -1.63
CA SER A 151 9.67 -4.65 -1.14
C SER A 151 9.49 -5.11 0.31
N ALA A 152 8.58 -4.50 1.08
CA ALA A 152 8.15 -5.02 2.37
C ALA A 152 6.96 -5.96 2.12
N ARG A 153 7.25 -7.25 1.92
CA ARG A 153 6.27 -8.34 1.93
C ARG A 153 6.61 -9.32 3.03
#